data_AF-A0A3C0MXS9-F1
#
_entry.id   AF-A0A3C0MXS9-F1
#
_cell.length_a   1.000
_cell.length_b   1.000
_cell.length_c   1.000
_cell.angle_alpha   90.00
_cell.angle_beta   90.00
_cell.angle_gamma   90.00
#
_symmetry.space_group_name_H-M   'P 1'
#
loop_
_entity.id
_entity.type
_entity.pdbx_description
1 polymer ?
#
loop_
_entity_poly.entity_id
_entity_poly.type
_entity_poly.pdbx_seq_one_letter_code
_entity_poly.pdbx_strand_id
1 'polypeptide(L)'
;MNKKGFSLIEVIVVVIIIGILARISIPRYIRLVEKGRSAEARNILGHIRSAQMAYQLENGYYTNTLGNLQVAAPTACNATFYFSYALANGSGTFTATANRCTGGAGKSPTGSAAFSLSINQGGTLSGTAGYL
;
A
#
# COMPACT_ATOMS: atom_id res chain seq x y z
N MET A 1 34.84 -41.65 21.26
CA MET A 1 33.74 -40.70 21.03
C MET A 1 33.46 -40.61 19.54
N ASN A 2 32.42 -41.29 19.03
CA ASN A 2 32.06 -41.21 17.61
C ASN A 2 31.36 -39.88 17.34
N LYS A 3 32.08 -38.93 16.72
CA LYS A 3 31.48 -37.73 16.14
C LYS A 3 30.67 -38.17 14.92
N LYS A 4 29.34 -38.22 15.03
CA LYS A 4 28.46 -38.36 13.86
C LYS A 4 28.52 -37.05 13.08
N GLY A 5 29.18 -37.06 11.92
CA GLY A 5 29.14 -35.97 10.96
C GLY A 5 27.87 -36.07 10.11
N PHE A 6 27.32 -34.92 9.71
CA PHE A 6 26.25 -34.84 8.71
C PHE A 6 26.77 -35.32 7.36
N SER A 7 25.92 -36.00 6.59
CA SER A 7 26.23 -36.42 5.24
C SER A 7 26.07 -35.26 4.25
N LEU A 8 26.95 -35.18 3.25
CA LEU A 8 26.87 -34.17 2.20
C LEU A 8 25.54 -34.27 1.42
N ILE A 9 25.02 -35.49 1.22
CA ILE A 9 23.74 -35.69 0.55
C ILE A 9 22.55 -35.20 1.40
N GLU A 10 22.63 -35.27 2.73
CA GLU A 10 21.58 -34.74 3.61
C GLU A 10 21.45 -33.23 3.46
N VAL A 11 22.59 -32.52 3.43
CA VAL A 11 22.59 -31.06 3.26
C VAL A 11 22.08 -30.67 1.86
N ILE A 12 22.45 -31.41 0.82
CA ILE A 12 21.99 -31.13 -0.55
C ILE A 12 20.47 -31.30 -0.69
N VAL A 13 19.91 -32.39 -0.18
CA VAL A 13 18.45 -32.63 -0.25
C VAL A 13 17.68 -31.55 0.51
N VAL A 14 18.17 -31.13 1.68
CA VAL A 14 17.54 -30.05 2.47
C VAL A 14 17.55 -28.72 1.70
N VAL A 15 18.68 -28.35 1.08
CA VAL A 15 18.77 -27.09 0.30
C VAL A 15 17.86 -27.13 -0.93
N ILE A 16 17.73 -28.29 -1.60
CA ILE A 16 16.80 -28.47 -2.73
C ILE A 16 15.35 -28.25 -2.29
N ILE A 17 14.93 -28.87 -1.18
CA ILE A 17 13.57 -28.74 -0.66
C ILE A 17 13.29 -27.27 -0.28
N ILE A 18 14.21 -26.61 0.43
CA ILE A 18 14.08 -25.20 0.79
C ILE A 18 14.01 -24.32 -0.46
N GLY A 19 14.80 -24.60 -1.51
CA GLY A 19 14.77 -23.86 -2.77
C GLY A 19 13.42 -23.94 -3.48
N ILE A 20 12.80 -25.12 -3.52
CA ILE A 20 11.46 -25.32 -4.11
C ILE A 20 10.41 -24.55 -3.31
N LEU A 21 10.44 -24.67 -1.97
CA LEU A 21 9.49 -23.99 -1.09
C LEU A 21 9.61 -22.46 -1.14
N ALA A 22 10.84 -21.95 -1.23
CA ALA A 22 11.13 -20.51 -1.30
C ALA A 22 10.49 -19.89 -2.54
N ARG A 23 10.61 -20.53 -3.71
CA ARG A 23 10.04 -20.03 -4.97
C ARG A 23 8.52 -19.85 -4.90
N ILE A 24 7.81 -20.75 -4.22
CA ILE A 24 6.35 -20.70 -4.08
C ILE A 24 5.95 -19.67 -3.00
N SER A 25 6.71 -19.58 -1.92
CA SER A 25 6.35 -18.81 -0.72
C SER A 25 6.65 -17.32 -0.84
N ILE A 26 7.78 -16.93 -1.45
CA ILE A 26 8.21 -15.53 -1.56
C ILE A 26 7.16 -14.61 -2.20
N PRO A 27 6.59 -14.90 -3.39
CA PRO A 27 5.61 -14.00 -4.00
C PRO A 27 4.32 -13.87 -3.18
N ARG A 28 3.92 -14.93 -2.46
CA ARG A 28 2.75 -14.90 -1.57
C ARG A 28 3.00 -14.01 -0.35
N TYR A 29 4.18 -14.12 0.25
CA TYR A 29 4.60 -13.30 1.37
C TYR A 29 4.62 -11.80 1.01
N ILE A 30 5.17 -11.44 -0.16
CA ILE A 30 5.20 -10.04 -0.61
C ILE A 30 3.77 -9.47 -0.73
N ARG A 31 2.83 -10.22 -1.31
CA ARG A 31 1.42 -9.80 -1.40
C ARG A 31 0.77 -9.62 -0.03
N LEU A 32 1.09 -10.48 0.93
CA LEU A 32 0.57 -10.37 2.30
C LEU A 32 1.06 -9.08 2.99
N VAL A 33 2.35 -8.75 2.84
CA VAL A 33 2.92 -7.50 3.36
C VAL A 33 2.28 -6.29 2.70
N GLU A 34 2.08 -6.31 1.38
CA GLU A 34 1.40 -5.24 0.65
C GLU A 34 -0.07 -5.07 1.07
N LYS A 35 -0.78 -6.17 1.36
CA LYS A 35 -2.12 -6.09 1.96
C LYS A 35 -2.10 -5.41 3.33
N GLY A 36 -1.08 -5.68 4.16
CA GLY A 36 -0.88 -4.97 5.43
C GLY A 36 -0.68 -3.46 5.22
N ARG A 37 0.14 -3.07 4.24
CA ARG A 37 0.36 -1.65 3.88
C ARG A 37 -0.88 -0.99 3.33
N SER A 38 -1.73 -1.74 2.63
CA SER A 38 -3.01 -1.22 2.14
C SER A 38 -3.91 -0.71 3.28
N ALA A 39 -3.79 -1.25 4.50
CA ALA A 39 -4.52 -0.75 5.66
C ALA A 39 -4.04 0.66 6.10
N GLU A 40 -2.74 0.94 6.01
CA GLU A 40 -2.19 2.28 6.25
C GLU A 40 -2.75 3.28 5.23
N ALA A 41 -2.79 2.90 3.96
CA ALA A 41 -3.39 3.73 2.90
C ALA A 41 -4.87 4.03 3.17
N ARG A 42 -5.66 3.02 3.57
CA ARG A 42 -7.08 3.20 3.93
C ARG A 42 -7.28 4.12 5.10
N ASN A 43 -6.41 4.05 6.11
CA ASN A 43 -6.48 4.94 7.27
C ASN A 43 -6.28 6.40 6.84
N ILE A 44 -5.23 6.68 6.06
CA ILE A 44 -4.98 8.03 5.54
C ILE A 44 -6.12 8.50 4.62
N LEU A 45 -6.66 7.62 3.76
CA LEU A 45 -7.84 7.93 2.94
C LEU A 45 -9.07 8.25 3.81
N GLY A 46 -9.25 7.56 4.93
CA GLY A 46 -10.29 7.87 5.92
C GLY A 46 -10.10 9.26 6.54
N HIS A 47 -8.88 9.62 6.93
CA HIS A 47 -8.55 10.96 7.42
C HIS A 47 -8.80 12.03 6.36
N ILE A 48 -8.40 11.79 5.10
CA ILE A 48 -8.69 12.69 3.98
C ILE A 48 -10.19 12.89 3.82
N ARG A 49 -10.99 11.82 3.91
CA ARG A 49 -12.46 11.93 3.83
C ARG A 49 -13.04 12.77 4.97
N SER A 50 -12.63 12.54 6.20
CA SER A 50 -13.09 13.33 7.35
C SER A 50 -12.70 14.81 7.20
N ALA A 51 -11.48 15.09 6.75
CA ALA A 51 -11.04 16.45 6.49
C ALA A 51 -11.81 17.11 5.33
N GLN A 52 -12.10 16.37 4.26
CA GLN A 52 -12.93 16.85 3.14
C GLN A 52 -14.34 17.22 3.59
N MET A 53 -14.94 16.42 4.48
CA MET A 53 -16.25 16.71 5.05
C MET A 53 -16.24 17.98 5.89
N ALA A 54 -15.23 18.14 6.76
CA ALA A 54 -15.06 19.36 7.54
C ALA A 54 -14.87 20.59 6.64
N TYR A 55 -14.01 20.48 5.62
CA TYR A 55 -13.78 21.55 4.66
C TYR A 55 -15.04 21.93 3.87
N GLN A 56 -15.85 20.94 3.49
CA GLN A 56 -17.12 21.18 2.82
C GLN A 56 -18.13 21.90 3.73
N LEU A 57 -18.17 21.57 5.02
CA LEU A 57 -19.05 22.25 5.97
C LEU A 57 -18.68 23.72 6.15
N GLU A 58 -17.39 24.05 6.08
CA GLU A 58 -16.89 25.43 6.23
C GLU A 58 -17.00 26.25 4.95
N ASN A 59 -16.69 25.65 3.79
CA ASN A 59 -16.52 26.38 2.52
C ASN A 59 -17.64 26.11 1.50
N GLY A 60 -18.51 25.11 1.75
CA GLY A 60 -19.60 24.73 0.86
C GLY A 60 -19.20 23.83 -0.32
N TYR A 61 -17.92 23.52 -0.49
CA TYR A 61 -17.41 22.66 -1.58
C TYR A 61 -16.23 21.79 -1.12
N TYR A 62 -15.95 20.71 -1.84
CA TYR A 62 -14.77 19.88 -1.60
C TYR A 62 -13.53 20.49 -2.25
N THR A 63 -12.37 20.40 -1.61
CA THR A 63 -11.11 20.95 -2.14
C THR A 63 -10.34 19.94 -2.99
N ASN A 64 -9.69 20.39 -4.06
CA ASN A 64 -8.79 19.54 -4.86
C ASN A 64 -7.35 19.54 -4.34
N THR A 65 -7.07 20.34 -3.30
CA THR A 65 -5.72 20.56 -2.81
C THR A 65 -5.55 19.93 -1.43
N LEU A 66 -4.69 18.91 -1.33
CA LEU A 66 -4.41 18.22 -0.06
C LEU A 66 -3.89 19.16 1.03
N GLY A 67 -3.17 20.23 0.66
CA GLY A 67 -2.67 21.24 1.60
C GLY A 67 -3.76 21.95 2.41
N ASN A 68 -4.98 22.04 1.87
CA ASN A 68 -6.11 22.67 2.57
C ASN A 68 -6.75 21.75 3.63
N LEU A 69 -6.46 20.45 3.58
CA LEU A 69 -7.06 19.46 4.48
C LEU A 69 -6.22 19.21 5.74
N GLN A 70 -5.03 19.80 5.82
CA GLN A 70 -4.06 19.59 6.92
C GLN A 70 -3.77 18.11 7.23
N VAL A 71 -3.89 17.22 6.23
CA VAL A 71 -3.55 15.80 6.35
C VAL A 71 -2.13 15.58 5.84
N ALA A 72 -1.32 14.84 6.60
CA ALA A 72 0.01 14.40 6.18
C ALA A 72 -0.10 13.28 5.12
N ALA A 73 -0.38 13.68 3.88
CA ALA A 73 -0.52 12.79 2.73
C ALA A 73 0.30 13.34 1.55
N PRO A 74 1.42 12.70 1.17
CA PRO A 74 2.26 13.21 0.09
C PRO A 74 1.57 13.06 -1.27
N THR A 75 1.65 14.08 -2.12
CA THR A 75 1.12 14.06 -3.49
C THR A 75 1.98 13.26 -4.47
N ALA A 76 3.25 13.04 -4.11
CA ALA A 76 4.22 12.31 -4.91
C ALA A 76 4.96 11.28 -4.06
N CYS A 77 5.45 10.23 -4.72
CA CYS A 77 6.25 9.20 -4.06
C CYS A 77 7.55 9.77 -3.49
N ASN A 78 7.85 9.44 -2.23
CA ASN A 78 9.08 9.84 -1.55
C ASN A 78 9.59 8.75 -0.60
N ALA A 79 10.80 8.91 -0.05
CA ALA A 79 11.51 7.83 0.63
C ALA A 79 10.85 7.42 1.97
N THR A 80 9.97 8.27 2.50
CA THR A 80 9.29 8.07 3.78
C THR A 80 7.99 7.28 3.62
N PHE A 81 7.26 7.47 2.51
CA PHE A 81 5.92 6.93 2.32
C PHE A 81 5.84 5.83 1.26
N TYR A 82 4.96 4.85 1.49
CA TYR A 82 4.68 3.77 0.53
C TYR A 82 3.66 4.16 -0.56
N PHE A 83 2.88 5.23 -0.32
CA PHE A 83 1.78 5.67 -1.19
C PHE A 83 1.90 7.16 -1.48
N SER A 84 1.43 7.55 -2.67
CA SER A 84 1.13 8.93 -3.02
C SER A 84 -0.38 9.13 -3.09
N TYR A 85 -0.87 10.30 -2.71
CA TYR A 85 -2.29 10.61 -2.63
C TYR A 85 -2.67 11.68 -3.63
N ALA A 86 -3.81 11.50 -4.28
CA ALA A 86 -4.39 12.47 -5.20
C ALA A 86 -5.86 12.67 -4.86
N LEU A 87 -6.35 13.88 -5.13
CA LEU A 87 -7.75 14.24 -5.02
C LEU A 87 -8.30 14.53 -6.41
N ALA A 88 -9.52 14.09 -6.66
CA ALA A 88 -10.28 14.45 -7.83
C ALA A 88 -11.70 14.81 -7.40
N ASN A 89 -12.12 16.05 -7.66
CA ASN A 89 -13.46 16.50 -7.35
C ASN A 89 -14.36 16.52 -8.58
N GLY A 90 -15.63 16.17 -8.34
CA GLY A 90 -16.74 16.41 -9.24
C GLY A 90 -17.74 17.37 -8.61
N SER A 91 -18.83 17.66 -9.31
CA SER A 91 -19.92 18.48 -8.77
C SER A 91 -20.53 17.81 -7.53
N GLY A 92 -20.23 18.33 -6.34
CA GLY A 92 -20.70 17.78 -5.07
C GLY A 92 -20.09 16.44 -4.66
N THR A 93 -19.02 16.00 -5.32
CA THR A 93 -18.36 14.71 -5.05
C THR A 93 -16.85 14.87 -4.96
N PHE A 94 -16.20 13.97 -4.24
CA PHE A 94 -14.75 13.84 -4.27
C PHE A 94 -14.37 12.37 -4.32
N THR A 95 -13.22 12.11 -4.93
CA THR A 95 -12.53 10.83 -4.88
C THR A 95 -11.10 11.09 -4.43
N ALA A 96 -10.72 10.52 -3.30
CA ALA A 96 -9.33 10.50 -2.86
C ALA A 96 -8.73 9.15 -3.26
N THR A 97 -7.56 9.17 -3.91
CA THR A 97 -6.89 7.98 -4.43
C THR A 97 -5.50 7.87 -3.83
N ALA A 98 -5.17 6.72 -3.26
CA ALA A 98 -3.84 6.31 -2.85
C ALA A 98 -3.23 5.40 -3.92
N ASN A 99 -2.13 5.82 -4.51
CA ASN A 99 -1.38 5.06 -5.51
C ASN A 99 -0.13 4.46 -4.85
N ARG A 100 0.06 3.16 -5.00
CA ARG A 100 1.24 2.47 -4.48
C ARG A 100 2.49 2.89 -5.26
N CYS A 101 3.50 3.35 -4.55
CA CYS A 101 4.80 3.69 -5.13
C CYS A 101 5.60 2.42 -5.47
N THR A 102 5.87 2.16 -6.75
CA THR A 102 6.60 0.97 -7.20
C THR A 102 8.04 1.22 -7.64
N GLY A 103 8.48 2.48 -7.63
CA GLY A 103 9.84 2.86 -7.99
C GLY A 103 10.09 4.36 -7.78
N GLY A 104 11.28 4.82 -8.18
CA GLY A 104 11.72 6.21 -8.01
C GLY A 104 12.07 6.55 -6.55
N ALA A 105 11.76 7.77 -6.12
CA ALA A 105 12.01 8.22 -4.75
C ALA A 105 11.11 7.54 -3.70
N GLY A 106 10.08 6.78 -4.10
CA GLY A 106 9.11 6.15 -3.20
C GLY A 106 9.65 4.98 -2.38
N LYS A 107 9.17 4.82 -1.13
CA LYS A 107 9.47 3.64 -0.31
C LYS A 107 8.89 2.39 -1.00
N SER A 108 9.75 1.59 -1.61
CA SER A 108 9.36 0.43 -2.42
C SER A 108 10.35 -0.72 -2.23
N PRO A 109 9.99 -1.76 -1.46
CA PRO A 109 10.81 -2.97 -1.45
C PRO A 109 10.75 -3.67 -2.80
N THR A 110 11.80 -4.42 -3.11
CA THR A 110 11.89 -5.24 -4.31
C THR A 110 10.66 -6.14 -4.47
N GLY A 111 10.05 -6.12 -5.66
CA GLY A 111 8.86 -6.92 -5.97
C GLY A 111 7.52 -6.27 -5.61
N SER A 112 7.49 -4.98 -5.25
CA SER A 112 6.25 -4.23 -5.04
C SER A 112 5.41 -4.16 -6.33
N ALA A 113 4.17 -4.66 -6.27
CA ALA A 113 3.23 -4.53 -7.38
C ALA A 113 2.54 -3.15 -7.36
N ALA A 114 2.21 -2.62 -8.54
CA ALA A 114 1.41 -1.40 -8.64
C ALA A 114 -0.04 -1.72 -8.30
N PHE A 115 -0.63 -0.92 -7.42
CA PHE A 115 -2.06 -0.97 -7.11
C PHE A 115 -2.52 0.38 -6.61
N SER A 116 -3.84 0.60 -6.64
CA SER A 116 -4.46 1.82 -6.13
C SER A 116 -5.68 1.49 -5.28
N LEU A 117 -5.94 2.38 -4.33
CA LEU A 117 -7.12 2.39 -3.49
C LEU A 117 -7.74 3.78 -3.57
N SER A 118 -9.06 3.86 -3.61
CA SER A 118 -9.78 5.11 -3.58
C SER A 118 -10.92 5.06 -2.59
N ILE A 119 -11.27 6.22 -2.06
CA ILE A 119 -12.46 6.45 -1.26
C ILE A 119 -13.25 7.59 -1.87
N ASN A 120 -14.56 7.43 -1.95
CA ASN A 120 -15.47 8.49 -2.37
C ASN A 120 -16.08 9.21 -1.15
N GLN A 121 -16.86 10.27 -1.40
CA GLN A 121 -17.59 11.01 -0.37
C GLN A 121 -18.51 10.13 0.49
N GLY A 122 -19.13 9.13 -0.14
CA GLY A 122 -20.00 8.15 0.53
C GLY A 122 -19.25 7.16 1.45
N GLY A 123 -17.92 7.15 1.44
CA GLY A 123 -17.11 6.18 2.20
C GLY A 123 -16.98 4.83 1.52
N THR A 124 -17.43 4.71 0.26
CA THR A 124 -17.21 3.52 -0.56
C THR A 124 -15.73 3.43 -0.91
N LEU A 125 -15.09 2.33 -0.49
CA LEU A 125 -13.73 1.98 -0.90
C LEU A 125 -13.76 1.24 -2.24
N SER A 126 -12.92 1.64 -3.17
CA SER A 126 -12.72 0.99 -4.47
C SER A 126 -11.23 0.91 -4.79
N GLY A 127 -10.83 0.06 -5.74
CA GLY A 127 -9.40 -0.14 -6.02
C GLY A 127 -9.07 -1.51 -6.59
N THR A 128 -7.78 -1.83 -6.58
CA THR A 128 -7.27 -3.09 -7.15
C THR A 128 -7.71 -4.30 -6.31
N ALA A 129 -8.35 -5.27 -6.97
CA ALA A 129 -8.80 -6.51 -6.33
C ALA A 129 -7.64 -7.24 -5.61
N GLY A 130 -7.90 -7.73 -4.40
CA GLY A 130 -6.90 -8.38 -3.54
C GLY A 130 -6.17 -7.43 -2.58
N TYR A 131 -6.28 -6.11 -2.80
CA TYR A 131 -5.76 -5.06 -1.91
C TYR A 131 -6.87 -4.21 -1.27
N LEU A 132 -8.14 -4.55 -1.54
CA LEU A 132 -9.37 -4.02 -0.92
C LEU A 132 -9.73 -4.70 0.40
#